data_AF-A0A415S450-F1
#
_entry.id   AF-A0A415S450-F1
#
_cell.length_a   1.000
_cell.length_b   1.000
_cell.length_c   1.000
_cell.angle_alpha   90.00
_cell.angle_beta   90.00
_cell.angle_gamma   90.00
#
_symmetry.space_group_name_H-M   'P 1'
#
loop_
_entity.id
_entity.type
_entity.pdbx_description
1 polymer ?
#
loop_
_entity_poly.entity_id
_entity_poly.type
_entity_poly.pdbx_seq_one_letter_code
_entity_poly.pdbx_strand_id
1 'polypeptide(L)'
;MKSKVQNQEGTEMSERKLTEQKIEAFHQYLIREEKSTATVEKYLRDVRAFMVYVGEKSVTKDVVMEYKKHLQEENYAVRSINSMLASLNSFLIYIGWSDCKVKSMKLQRCVYCAEEKELTKAEYERLLKAAEKNEQLRLVMQTICSTGIRVSELKFFTVEAVSHGEVVVNCKAKIRTILIPGKLRKLLLDYARKQKIRSGVIFVTRNGKPLDRKTIWAQMKGLCEF
;
A
#
# COMPACT_ATOMS: atom_id res chain seq x y z
N MET A 1 0.87 70.68 -0.54
CA MET A 1 1.45 70.16 0.72
C MET A 1 1.15 68.67 0.75
N LYS A 2 2.14 67.79 0.53
CA LYS A 2 2.93 67.08 1.57
C LYS A 2 1.96 66.39 2.56
N SER A 3 1.85 65.07 2.70
CA SER A 3 2.87 64.00 2.81
C SER A 3 2.15 62.63 2.66
N LYS A 4 2.69 61.59 1.97
CA LYS A 4 3.60 60.54 2.51
C LYS A 4 3.10 59.99 3.87
N VAL A 5 2.95 58.68 4.13
CA VAL A 5 3.90 57.60 3.84
C VAL A 5 3.35 56.22 4.34
N GLN A 6 3.72 55.14 3.61
CA GLN A 6 3.97 53.72 3.97
C GLN A 6 2.83 52.87 4.60
N ASN A 7 2.41 51.71 4.06
CA ASN A 7 3.10 50.53 3.49
C ASN A 7 3.88 49.73 4.54
N GLN A 8 3.34 48.57 4.98
CA GLN A 8 4.10 47.36 5.39
C GLN A 8 3.17 46.33 6.05
N GLU A 9 2.81 45.28 5.33
CA GLU A 9 2.72 43.91 5.90
C GLU A 9 3.31 42.94 4.86
N GLY A 10 4.63 43.02 4.72
CA GLY A 10 5.40 41.92 4.17
C GLY A 10 5.56 40.88 5.27
N THR A 11 4.79 39.81 5.22
CA THR A 11 5.09 38.60 6.02
C THR A 11 6.49 38.14 5.65
N GLU A 12 7.43 38.25 6.58
CA GLU A 12 8.75 37.63 6.50
C GLU A 12 8.57 36.14 6.16
N MET A 13 8.86 35.79 4.92
CA MET A 13 8.97 34.41 4.47
C MET A 13 10.24 33.83 5.09
N SER A 14 10.16 33.41 6.35
CA SER A 14 11.19 32.58 6.99
C SER A 14 11.57 31.45 6.03
N GLU A 15 12.87 31.21 5.90
CA GLU A 15 13.40 30.29 4.89
C GLU A 15 12.84 28.87 5.12
N ARG A 16 11.92 28.43 4.25
CA ARG A 16 11.21 27.15 4.39
C ARG A 16 12.08 26.01 3.89
N LYS A 17 13.11 25.67 4.65
CA LYS A 17 14.04 24.57 4.33
C LYS A 17 13.56 23.21 4.85
N LEU A 18 13.65 22.20 4.00
CA LEU A 18 13.47 20.80 4.34
C LEU A 18 14.72 20.27 5.05
N THR A 19 14.54 19.53 6.14
CA THR A 19 15.65 18.93 6.88
C THR A 19 15.27 17.52 7.32
N GLU A 20 16.27 16.65 7.48
CA GLU A 20 16.03 15.27 7.94
C GLU A 20 15.42 15.27 9.36
N GLN A 21 15.75 16.26 10.19
CA GLN A 21 15.14 16.44 11.51
C GLN A 21 13.61 16.61 11.45
N LYS A 22 13.10 17.37 10.47
CA LYS A 22 11.65 17.53 10.25
C LYS A 22 11.01 16.21 9.80
N ILE A 23 11.71 15.43 8.98
CA ILE A 23 11.24 14.12 8.50
C ILE A 23 11.20 13.11 9.65
N GLU A 24 12.20 13.09 10.53
CA GLU A 24 12.19 12.22 11.69
C GLU A 24 11.12 12.63 12.72
N ALA A 25 10.91 13.92 12.93
CA ALA A 25 9.78 14.38 13.76
C ALA A 25 8.44 13.92 13.17
N PHE A 26 8.29 13.99 11.85
CA PHE A 26 7.11 13.49 11.14
C PHE A 26 6.95 11.97 11.27
N HIS A 27 8.04 11.22 11.25
CA HIS A 27 8.03 9.77 11.50
C HIS A 27 7.39 9.44 12.85
N GLN A 28 7.85 10.10 13.92
CA GLN A 28 7.30 9.92 15.27
C GLN A 28 5.82 10.33 15.35
N TYR A 29 5.45 11.41 14.66
CA TYR A 29 4.05 11.82 14.54
C TYR A 29 3.18 10.76 13.87
N LEU A 30 3.62 10.17 12.75
CA LEU A 30 2.84 9.14 12.05
C LEU A 30 2.63 7.87 12.90
N ILE A 31 3.60 7.52 13.76
CA ILE A 31 3.46 6.42 14.71
C ILE A 31 2.39 6.75 15.76
N ARG A 32 2.39 7.97 16.30
CA ARG A 32 1.37 8.44 17.27
C ARG A 32 -0.03 8.52 16.66
N GLU A 33 -0.12 8.78 15.36
CA GLU A 33 -1.35 8.73 14.56
C GLU A 33 -1.81 7.30 14.19
N GLU A 34 -1.20 6.29 14.82
CA GLU A 34 -1.50 4.86 14.66
C GLU A 34 -1.43 4.39 13.19
N LYS A 35 -0.60 5.04 12.36
CA LYS A 35 -0.41 4.61 10.98
C LYS A 35 0.37 3.30 10.97
N SER A 36 -0.12 2.34 10.20
CA SER A 36 0.60 1.09 9.93
C SER A 36 2.02 1.35 9.41
N THR A 37 3.00 0.52 9.78
CA THR A 37 4.40 0.59 9.34
C THR A 37 4.54 0.81 7.83
N ALA A 38 3.81 0.06 7.00
CA ALA A 38 3.86 0.20 5.55
C ALA A 38 3.37 1.58 5.04
N THR A 39 2.44 2.21 5.74
CA THR A 39 1.98 3.58 5.42
C THR A 39 3.04 4.60 5.86
N VAL A 40 3.63 4.41 7.05
CA VAL A 40 4.74 5.26 7.55
C VAL A 40 5.92 5.26 6.58
N GLU A 41 6.45 4.08 6.25
CA GLU A 41 7.59 3.92 5.34
C GLU A 41 7.34 4.54 3.97
N LYS A 42 6.13 4.37 3.43
CA LYS A 42 5.71 5.00 2.18
C LYS A 42 5.75 6.52 2.31
N TYR A 43 5.17 7.07 3.36
CA TYR A 43 5.09 8.52 3.55
C TYR A 43 6.50 9.12 3.65
N LEU A 44 7.38 8.51 4.44
CA LEU A 44 8.77 8.94 4.55
C LEU A 44 9.51 8.83 3.22
N ARG A 45 9.31 7.76 2.45
CA ARG A 45 9.91 7.61 1.11
C ARG A 45 9.48 8.72 0.17
N ASP A 46 8.18 9.01 0.11
CA ASP A 46 7.63 10.05 -0.77
C ASP A 46 8.13 11.45 -0.35
N VAL A 47 8.21 11.72 0.95
CA VAL A 47 8.73 13.00 1.47
C VAL A 47 10.23 13.15 1.21
N ARG A 48 11.02 12.09 1.39
CA ARG A 48 12.46 12.11 1.06
C ARG A 48 12.69 12.29 -0.44
N ALA A 49 11.89 11.66 -1.29
CA ALA A 49 11.95 11.88 -2.74
C ALA A 49 11.69 13.36 -3.10
N PHE A 50 10.74 14.00 -2.44
CA PHE A 50 10.50 15.43 -2.59
C PHE A 50 11.68 16.28 -2.06
N MET A 51 12.25 15.93 -0.91
CA MET A 51 13.43 16.63 -0.37
C MET A 51 14.62 16.57 -1.34
N VAL A 52 14.87 15.42 -1.96
CA VAL A 52 15.92 15.26 -2.99
C VAL A 52 15.62 16.14 -4.21
N TYR A 53 14.36 16.22 -4.65
CA TYR A 53 13.96 17.06 -5.78
C TYR A 53 14.13 18.55 -5.51
N VAL A 54 13.74 19.02 -4.32
CA VAL A 54 13.82 20.44 -3.94
C VAL A 54 15.26 20.88 -3.73
N GLY A 55 16.11 20.02 -3.17
CA GLY A 55 17.47 20.36 -2.77
C GLY A 55 17.47 21.49 -1.73
N GLU A 56 18.29 22.51 -1.98
CA GLU A 56 18.46 23.68 -1.09
C GLU A 56 17.39 24.76 -1.27
N LYS A 57 16.45 24.59 -2.20
CA LYS A 57 15.42 25.60 -2.48
C LYS A 57 14.45 25.73 -1.31
N SER A 58 13.97 26.96 -1.08
CA SER A 58 12.87 27.21 -0.14
C SER A 58 11.57 26.59 -0.67
N VAL A 59 10.84 25.89 0.19
CA VAL A 59 9.57 25.24 -0.17
C VAL A 59 8.46 26.28 -0.26
N THR A 60 7.96 26.49 -1.47
CA THR A 60 6.78 27.29 -1.76
C THR A 60 5.72 26.44 -2.48
N LYS A 61 4.49 26.97 -2.57
CA LYS A 61 3.43 26.31 -3.33
C LYS A 61 3.83 26.07 -4.79
N ASP A 62 4.55 27.00 -5.41
CA ASP A 62 5.00 26.89 -6.79
C ASP A 62 5.99 25.74 -6.98
N VAL A 63 6.93 25.56 -6.04
CA VAL A 63 7.87 24.43 -6.04
C VAL A 63 7.12 23.09 -5.93
N VAL A 64 6.09 23.00 -5.08
CA VAL A 64 5.28 21.77 -4.96
C VAL A 64 4.47 21.52 -6.24
N MET A 65 3.99 22.57 -6.92
CA MET A 65 3.33 22.45 -8.22
C MET A 65 4.30 22.02 -9.33
N GLU A 66 5.54 22.51 -9.31
CA GLU A 66 6.60 22.11 -10.23
C GLU A 66 6.95 20.63 -10.03
N TYR A 67 7.10 20.19 -8.78
CA TYR A 67 7.30 18.77 -8.47
C TYR A 67 6.16 17.89 -8.99
N LYS A 68 4.91 18.36 -8.84
CA LYS A 68 3.76 17.64 -9.41
C LYS A 68 3.87 17.51 -10.93
N LYS A 69 4.30 18.55 -11.65
CA LYS A 69 4.50 18.51 -13.11
C LYS A 69 5.64 17.56 -13.47
N HIS A 70 6.76 17.61 -12.74
CA HIS A 70 7.87 16.69 -12.92
C HIS A 70 7.44 15.22 -12.79
N LEU A 71 6.60 14.88 -11.79
CA LEU A 71 6.04 13.53 -11.67
C LEU A 71 5.17 13.12 -12.88
N GLN A 72 4.53 14.07 -13.56
CA GLN A 72 3.78 13.78 -14.79
C GLN A 72 4.71 13.56 -15.98
N GLU A 73 5.77 14.36 -16.10
CA GLU A 73 6.79 14.26 -17.15
C GLU A 73 7.56 12.93 -17.06
N GLU A 74 7.81 12.45 -15.84
CA GLU A 74 8.37 11.12 -15.54
C GLU A 74 7.38 9.96 -15.79
N ASN A 75 6.22 10.23 -16.40
CA ASN A 75 5.20 9.24 -16.77
C ASN A 75 4.68 8.38 -15.60
N TYR A 76 4.67 8.89 -14.37
CA TYR A 76 4.03 8.19 -13.26
C TYR A 76 2.53 8.04 -13.49
N ALA A 77 1.98 6.89 -13.13
CA ALA A 77 0.53 6.69 -13.14
C ALA A 77 -0.16 7.71 -12.23
N VAL A 78 -1.30 8.29 -12.66
CA VAL A 78 -2.06 9.31 -11.92
C VAL A 78 -2.37 8.89 -10.47
N ARG A 79 -2.67 7.59 -10.26
CA ARG A 79 -2.90 7.04 -8.91
C ARG A 79 -1.64 7.11 -8.03
N SER A 80 -0.46 6.85 -8.60
CA SER A 80 0.82 6.96 -7.92
C SER A 80 1.10 8.42 -7.56
N ILE A 81 0.93 9.34 -8.51
CA ILE A 81 1.10 10.79 -8.27
C ILE A 81 0.18 11.25 -7.13
N ASN A 82 -1.10 10.92 -7.18
CA ASN A 82 -2.05 11.28 -6.11
C ASN A 82 -1.66 10.70 -4.75
N SER A 83 -1.10 9.49 -4.74
CA SER A 83 -0.62 8.82 -3.54
C SER A 83 0.62 9.50 -2.95
N MET A 84 1.55 9.94 -3.79
CA MET A 84 2.75 10.71 -3.40
C MET A 84 2.36 12.09 -2.87
N LEU A 85 1.47 12.79 -3.59
CA LEU A 85 0.93 14.10 -3.17
C LEU A 85 0.16 14.02 -1.85
N ALA A 86 -0.52 12.90 -1.56
CA ALA A 86 -1.17 12.71 -0.27
C ALA A 86 -0.16 12.62 0.88
N SER A 87 0.92 11.85 0.71
CA SER A 87 2.03 11.77 1.68
C SER A 87 2.65 13.16 1.90
N LEU A 88 2.96 13.86 0.80
CA LEU A 88 3.59 15.17 0.85
C LEU A 88 2.68 16.22 1.51
N ASN A 89 1.40 16.28 1.11
CA ASN A 89 0.44 17.19 1.74
C ASN A 89 0.29 16.91 3.24
N SER A 90 0.31 15.63 3.66
CA SER A 90 0.26 15.28 5.09
C SER A 90 1.48 15.82 5.83
N PHE A 91 2.66 15.72 5.24
CA PHE A 91 3.89 16.26 5.82
C PHE A 91 3.87 17.79 5.90
N LEU A 92 3.47 18.46 4.81
CA LEU A 92 3.37 19.92 4.76
C LEU A 92 2.40 20.47 5.81
N ILE A 93 1.28 19.79 6.07
CA ILE A 93 0.36 20.14 7.16
C ILE A 93 1.06 20.02 8.51
N TYR A 94 1.74 18.89 8.75
CA TYR A 94 2.39 18.60 10.02
C TYR A 94 3.44 19.66 10.39
N ILE A 95 4.24 20.13 9.43
CA ILE A 95 5.27 21.16 9.66
C ILE A 95 4.73 22.60 9.61
N GLY A 96 3.42 22.79 9.47
CA GLY A 96 2.78 24.11 9.45
C GLY A 96 2.75 24.82 8.10
N TRP A 97 3.11 24.17 7.00
CA TRP A 97 3.15 24.74 5.63
C TRP A 97 1.92 24.33 4.81
N SER A 98 0.75 24.41 5.42
CA SER A 98 -0.52 23.99 4.81
C SER A 98 -0.90 24.80 3.56
N ASP A 99 -0.38 26.02 3.43
CA ASP A 99 -0.50 26.92 2.28
C ASP A 99 0.23 26.39 1.03
N CYS A 100 1.27 25.58 1.21
CA CYS A 100 2.05 24.96 0.12
C CYS A 100 1.41 23.71 -0.47
N LYS A 101 0.28 23.24 0.09
CA LYS A 101 -0.40 22.03 -0.40
C LYS A 101 -0.87 22.18 -1.84
N VAL A 102 -0.83 21.08 -2.57
CA VAL A 102 -1.36 21.00 -3.94
C VAL A 102 -2.55 20.04 -4.02
N LYS A 103 -3.45 20.34 -4.95
CA LYS A 103 -4.60 19.46 -5.22
C LYS A 103 -4.14 18.20 -5.95
N SER A 104 -4.72 17.06 -5.57
CA SER A 104 -4.62 15.83 -6.34
C SER A 104 -5.10 16.03 -7.78
N MET A 105 -4.54 15.25 -8.71
CA MET A 105 -5.05 15.16 -10.06
C MET A 105 -6.44 14.53 -10.06
N LYS A 106 -7.36 15.15 -10.81
CA LYS A 106 -8.69 14.58 -11.02
C LYS A 106 -8.53 13.39 -11.96
N LEU A 107 -8.81 12.21 -11.45
CA LEU A 107 -8.96 11.01 -12.27
C LEU A 107 -10.46 10.73 -12.38
N GLN A 108 -11.01 10.77 -13.58
CA GLN A 108 -12.36 10.26 -13.79
C GLN A 108 -12.34 8.77 -13.43
N ARG A 109 -13.08 8.40 -12.39
CA ARG A 109 -13.20 7.01 -11.99
C ARG A 109 -13.95 6.29 -13.12
N CYS A 110 -13.26 5.46 -13.86
CA CYS A 110 -13.91 4.44 -14.65
C CYS A 110 -14.49 3.43 -13.63
N VAL A 111 -15.78 3.52 -13.36
CA VAL A 111 -16.50 2.59 -12.46
C VAL A 111 -16.66 1.22 -13.13
N TYR A 112 -16.47 1.17 -14.45
CA TYR A 112 -16.52 -0.05 -15.24
C TYR A 112 -15.20 -0.81 -15.14
N CYS A 113 -15.25 -1.99 -14.49
CA CYS A 113 -14.29 -3.03 -14.77
C CYS A 113 -14.79 -3.75 -16.02
N ALA A 114 -14.03 -3.70 -17.11
CA ALA A 114 -14.38 -4.49 -18.29
C ALA A 114 -14.48 -5.97 -17.90
N GLU A 115 -15.51 -6.68 -18.38
CA GLU A 115 -15.71 -8.11 -18.11
C GLU A 115 -14.46 -8.94 -18.49
N GLU A 116 -13.70 -8.48 -19.49
CA GLU A 116 -12.39 -9.04 -19.89
C GLU A 116 -11.33 -9.06 -18.77
N LYS A 117 -11.56 -8.35 -17.65
CA LYS A 117 -10.67 -8.33 -16.49
C LYS A 117 -11.13 -9.24 -15.36
N GLU A 118 -12.31 -9.85 -15.47
CA GLU A 118 -12.81 -10.85 -14.53
C GLU A 118 -12.41 -12.25 -14.98
N LEU A 119 -11.97 -13.10 -14.04
CA LEU A 119 -11.71 -14.49 -14.37
C LEU A 119 -13.03 -15.25 -14.52
N THR A 120 -13.23 -15.86 -15.68
CA THR A 120 -14.25 -16.89 -15.86
C THR A 120 -13.91 -18.13 -15.03
N LYS A 121 -14.92 -18.97 -14.75
CA LYS A 121 -14.72 -20.25 -14.06
C LYS A 121 -13.72 -21.14 -14.81
N ALA A 122 -13.80 -21.18 -16.14
CA ALA A 122 -12.89 -21.96 -16.97
C ALA A 122 -11.44 -21.45 -16.88
N GLU A 123 -11.23 -20.13 -16.88
CA GLU A 123 -9.90 -19.54 -16.68
C GLU A 123 -9.33 -19.84 -15.31
N TYR A 124 -10.16 -19.78 -14.26
CA TYR A 124 -9.74 -20.13 -12.92
C TYR A 124 -9.32 -21.60 -12.82
N GLU A 125 -10.09 -22.52 -13.42
CA GLU A 125 -9.73 -23.94 -13.47
C GLU A 125 -8.42 -24.18 -14.25
N ARG A 126 -8.22 -23.49 -15.38
CA ARG A 126 -6.94 -23.51 -16.11
C ARG A 126 -5.77 -23.02 -15.26
N LEU A 127 -5.97 -21.94 -14.49
CA LEU A 127 -4.95 -21.39 -13.60
C LEU A 127 -4.58 -22.36 -12.47
N LEU A 128 -5.57 -23.03 -11.87
CA LEU A 128 -5.33 -24.07 -10.87
C LEU A 128 -4.55 -25.26 -11.44
N LYS A 129 -4.84 -25.64 -12.70
CA LYS A 129 -4.13 -26.70 -13.42
C LYS A 129 -2.68 -26.30 -13.74
N ALA A 130 -2.45 -25.07 -14.19
CA ALA A 130 -1.11 -24.54 -14.42
C ALA A 130 -0.25 -24.55 -13.13
N ALA A 131 -0.89 -24.33 -11.97
CA ALA A 131 -0.24 -24.40 -10.66
C ALA A 131 -0.08 -25.81 -10.08
N GLU A 132 -0.33 -26.89 -10.84
CA GLU A 132 -0.31 -28.27 -10.32
C GLU A 132 1.03 -28.65 -9.66
N LYS A 133 2.15 -28.21 -10.24
CA LYS A 133 3.50 -28.45 -9.69
C LYS A 133 3.79 -27.59 -8.44
N ASN A 134 3.00 -26.56 -8.18
CA ASN A 134 3.14 -25.67 -7.03
C ASN A 134 1.88 -25.74 -6.14
N GLU A 135 1.81 -26.80 -5.34
CA GLU A 135 0.71 -27.07 -4.42
C GLU A 135 0.40 -25.88 -3.49
N GLN A 136 1.43 -25.16 -3.03
CA GLN A 136 1.28 -23.98 -2.18
C GLN A 136 0.52 -22.87 -2.92
N LEU A 137 0.98 -22.49 -4.12
CA LEU A 137 0.35 -21.46 -4.94
C LEU A 137 -1.08 -21.82 -5.32
N ARG A 138 -1.33 -23.09 -5.67
CA ARG A 138 -2.67 -23.60 -5.96
C ARG A 138 -3.60 -23.40 -4.76
N LEU A 139 -3.14 -23.72 -3.55
CA LEU A 139 -3.91 -23.57 -2.32
C LEU A 139 -4.10 -22.10 -1.92
N VAL A 140 -3.12 -21.22 -2.20
CA VAL A 140 -3.26 -19.76 -2.05
C VAL A 140 -4.41 -19.25 -2.92
N MET A 141 -4.44 -19.63 -4.21
CA MET A 141 -5.51 -19.22 -5.13
C MET A 141 -6.88 -19.73 -4.67
N GLN A 142 -6.97 -21.00 -4.26
CA GLN A 142 -8.22 -21.56 -3.72
C GLN A 142 -8.69 -20.84 -2.46
N THR A 143 -7.76 -20.46 -1.57
CA THR A 143 -8.08 -19.72 -0.35
C THR A 143 -8.66 -18.35 -0.69
N ILE A 144 -8.00 -17.61 -1.58
CA ILE A 144 -8.46 -16.28 -2.03
C ILE A 144 -9.85 -16.37 -2.67
N CYS A 145 -10.04 -17.28 -3.64
CA CYS A 145 -11.30 -17.41 -4.37
C CYS A 145 -12.45 -17.94 -3.50
N SER A 146 -12.19 -18.82 -2.54
CA SER A 146 -13.24 -19.41 -1.71
C SER A 146 -13.67 -18.53 -0.54
N THR A 147 -12.82 -17.59 -0.10
CA THR A 147 -13.08 -16.76 1.10
C THR A 147 -13.21 -15.28 0.80
N GLY A 148 -12.89 -14.84 -0.43
CA GLY A 148 -12.96 -13.43 -0.83
C GLY A 148 -11.99 -12.52 -0.08
N ILE A 149 -10.88 -13.07 0.41
CA ILE A 149 -9.87 -12.31 1.15
C ILE A 149 -8.95 -11.54 0.22
N ARG A 150 -8.34 -10.48 0.75
CA ARG A 150 -7.22 -9.81 0.09
C ARG A 150 -5.94 -10.61 0.32
N VAL A 151 -4.99 -10.52 -0.60
CA VAL A 151 -3.66 -11.17 -0.47
C VAL A 151 -2.96 -10.79 0.85
N SER A 152 -3.12 -9.54 1.32
CA SER A 152 -2.54 -9.08 2.60
C SER A 152 -3.13 -9.76 3.84
N GLU A 153 -4.30 -10.39 3.70
CA GLU A 153 -5.03 -11.07 4.78
C GLU A 153 -4.64 -12.55 4.88
N LEU A 154 -3.95 -13.09 3.86
CA LEU A 154 -3.50 -14.49 3.82
C LEU A 154 -2.62 -14.88 5.02
N LYS A 155 -1.83 -13.93 5.54
CA LYS A 155 -0.97 -14.14 6.72
C LYS A 155 -1.72 -14.51 8.00
N PHE A 156 -3.03 -14.26 8.06
CA PHE A 156 -3.85 -14.61 9.23
C PHE A 156 -4.34 -16.06 9.18
N PHE A 157 -4.16 -16.78 8.08
CA PHE A 157 -4.49 -18.19 7.97
C PHE A 157 -3.43 -19.03 8.68
N THR A 158 -3.62 -19.21 9.98
CA THR A 158 -2.78 -20.07 10.81
C THR A 158 -3.39 -21.47 10.99
N VAL A 159 -2.57 -22.45 11.37
CA VAL A 159 -3.05 -23.81 11.65
C VAL A 159 -4.16 -23.79 12.70
N GLU A 160 -4.01 -22.95 13.73
CA GLU A 160 -4.98 -22.78 14.81
C GLU A 160 -6.28 -22.19 14.28
N ALA A 161 -6.24 -21.05 13.57
CA ALA A 161 -7.43 -20.40 13.02
C ALA A 161 -8.19 -21.33 12.07
N VAL A 162 -7.46 -22.00 11.17
CA VAL A 162 -8.05 -22.97 10.24
C VAL A 162 -8.65 -24.16 10.99
N SER A 163 -8.01 -24.62 12.06
CA SER A 163 -8.54 -25.69 12.90
C SER A 163 -9.77 -25.27 13.70
N HIS A 164 -9.97 -23.98 14.00
CA HIS A 164 -11.22 -23.48 14.58
C HIS A 164 -12.32 -23.28 13.53
N GLY A 165 -11.95 -23.12 12.25
CA GLY A 165 -12.89 -22.96 11.13
C GLY A 165 -13.21 -21.51 10.77
N GLU A 166 -12.57 -20.55 11.44
CA GLU A 166 -12.71 -19.13 11.19
C GLU A 166 -11.37 -18.40 11.32
N VAL A 167 -11.20 -17.32 10.55
CA VAL A 167 -10.01 -16.46 10.60
C VAL A 167 -10.44 -15.06 11.01
N VAL A 168 -9.92 -14.58 12.14
CA VAL A 168 -10.09 -13.20 12.57
C VAL A 168 -8.98 -12.35 11.92
N VAL A 169 -9.39 -11.44 11.04
CA VAL A 169 -8.49 -10.52 10.34
C VAL A 169 -8.61 -9.13 10.95
N ASN A 170 -7.47 -8.58 11.36
CA ASN A 170 -7.37 -7.20 11.81
C ASN A 170 -6.62 -6.36 10.76
N CYS A 171 -7.35 -5.45 10.09
CA CYS A 171 -6.79 -4.54 9.10
C CYS A 171 -7.21 -3.10 9.39
N LYS A 172 -6.23 -2.22 9.68
CA LYS A 172 -6.39 -0.75 9.72
C LYS A 172 -7.68 -0.30 10.43
N ALA A 173 -7.89 -0.76 11.67
CA ALA A 173 -9.06 -0.49 12.51
C ALA A 173 -10.39 -1.20 12.15
N LYS A 174 -10.36 -2.23 11.28
CA LYS A 174 -11.50 -3.13 11.08
C LYS A 174 -11.12 -4.57 11.42
N ILE A 175 -11.83 -5.13 12.39
CA ILE A 175 -11.80 -6.55 12.71
C ILE A 175 -12.96 -7.20 11.96
N ARG A 176 -12.66 -8.23 11.16
CA ARG A 176 -13.67 -9.06 10.52
C ARG A 176 -13.33 -10.52 10.72
N THR A 177 -14.36 -11.35 10.87
CA THR A 177 -14.22 -12.80 10.86
C THR A 177 -14.51 -13.32 9.47
N ILE A 178 -13.66 -14.23 8.98
CA ILE A 178 -13.82 -14.95 7.72
C ILE A 178 -14.11 -16.41 8.05
N LEU A 179 -15.28 -16.89 7.64
CA LEU A 179 -15.63 -18.30 7.76
C LEU A 179 -14.92 -19.12 6.69
N ILE A 180 -14.38 -20.27 7.08
CA ILE A 180 -13.63 -21.15 6.18
C ILE A 180 -14.56 -22.29 5.73
N PRO A 181 -14.81 -22.44 4.41
CA PRO A 181 -15.56 -23.58 3.91
C PRO A 181 -14.92 -24.92 4.32
N GLY A 182 -15.73 -25.91 4.71
CA GLY A 182 -15.23 -27.19 5.24
C GLY A 182 -14.26 -27.93 4.30
N LYS A 183 -14.50 -27.89 2.99
CA LYS A 183 -13.58 -28.44 1.98
C LYS A 183 -12.22 -27.75 2.00
N LEU A 184 -12.20 -26.41 2.07
CA LEU A 184 -10.97 -25.62 2.14
C LEU A 184 -10.22 -25.89 3.45
N ARG A 185 -10.93 -25.96 4.58
CA ARG A 185 -10.34 -26.29 5.88
C ARG A 185 -9.58 -27.61 5.84
N LYS A 186 -10.17 -28.67 5.27
CA LYS A 186 -9.51 -29.97 5.12
C LYS A 186 -8.22 -29.85 4.29
N LEU A 187 -8.29 -29.20 3.12
CA LEU A 187 -7.13 -29.00 2.25
C LEU A 187 -5.99 -28.24 2.93
N LEU A 188 -6.32 -27.17 3.67
CA LEU A 188 -5.34 -26.37 4.41
C LEU A 188 -4.65 -27.17 5.53
N LEU A 189 -5.40 -27.97 6.29
CA LEU A 189 -4.83 -28.80 7.36
C LEU A 189 -4.03 -29.99 6.82
N ASP A 190 -4.48 -30.61 5.73
CA ASP A 190 -3.73 -31.67 5.05
C ASP A 190 -2.39 -31.13 4.52
N TYR A 191 -2.41 -29.94 3.90
CA TYR A 191 -1.20 -29.25 3.46
C TYR A 191 -0.26 -28.92 4.62
N ALA A 192 -0.78 -28.35 5.72
CA ALA A 192 0.03 -28.03 6.90
C ALA A 192 0.71 -29.29 7.48
N ARG A 193 -0.02 -30.42 7.56
CA ARG A 193 0.54 -31.72 7.98
C ARG A 193 1.65 -32.20 7.04
N LYS A 194 1.43 -32.15 5.72
CA LYS A 194 2.41 -32.54 4.70
C LYS A 194 3.70 -31.71 4.78
N GLN A 195 3.56 -30.41 5.02
CA GLN A 195 4.68 -29.48 5.17
C GLN A 195 5.28 -29.45 6.59
N LYS A 196 4.78 -30.31 7.51
CA LYS A 196 5.20 -30.37 8.92
C LYS A 196 5.04 -29.04 9.68
N ILE A 197 4.09 -28.20 9.28
CA ILE A 197 3.74 -26.95 9.95
C ILE A 197 2.81 -27.29 11.11
N ARG A 198 3.33 -27.24 12.33
CA ARG A 198 2.59 -27.61 13.54
C ARG A 198 1.74 -26.47 14.11
N SER A 199 2.19 -25.23 13.91
CA SER A 199 1.58 -24.02 14.47
C SER A 199 1.92 -22.80 13.62
N GLY A 200 1.11 -21.75 13.75
CA GLY A 200 1.34 -20.47 13.06
C GLY A 200 0.92 -20.48 11.59
N VAL A 201 1.45 -19.53 10.82
CA VAL A 201 1.01 -19.24 9.44
C VAL A 201 1.22 -20.44 8.52
N ILE A 202 0.19 -20.83 7.77
CA ILE A 202 0.25 -21.97 6.84
C ILE A 202 1.08 -21.64 5.59
N PHE A 203 0.91 -20.42 5.07
CA PHE A 203 1.56 -19.98 3.83
C PHE A 203 2.90 -19.29 4.13
N VAL A 204 3.96 -20.08 4.20
CA VAL A 204 5.32 -19.62 4.49
C VAL A 204 6.29 -19.90 3.34
N THR A 205 7.30 -19.04 3.23
CA THR A 205 8.49 -19.25 2.40
C THR A 205 9.34 -20.40 2.95
N ARG A 206 10.35 -20.84 2.18
CA ARG A 206 11.35 -21.83 2.64
C ARG A 206 12.05 -21.44 3.95
N ASN A 207 12.14 -20.14 4.24
CA ASN A 207 12.77 -19.60 5.45
C ASN A 207 11.76 -19.40 6.60
N GLY A 208 10.55 -19.94 6.50
CA GLY A 208 9.52 -19.86 7.56
C GLY A 208 8.82 -18.50 7.66
N LYS A 209 9.19 -17.50 6.85
CA LYS A 209 8.50 -16.20 6.83
C LYS A 209 7.18 -16.29 6.06
N PRO A 210 6.11 -15.61 6.47
CA PRO A 210 4.87 -15.54 5.70
C PRO A 210 5.10 -15.11 4.25
N LEU A 211 4.35 -15.69 3.31
CA LEU A 211 4.42 -15.28 1.90
C LEU A 211 4.06 -13.80 1.77
N ASP A 212 4.87 -13.07 1.01
CA ASP A 212 4.60 -11.68 0.72
C ASP A 212 3.80 -11.51 -0.59
N ARG A 213 3.13 -10.36 -0.71
CA ARG A 213 2.30 -10.05 -1.88
C ARG A 213 3.10 -10.06 -3.18
N LYS A 214 4.36 -9.63 -3.15
CA LYS A 214 5.21 -9.56 -4.34
C LYS A 214 5.53 -10.95 -4.87
N THR A 215 5.91 -11.89 -4.00
CA THR A 215 6.17 -13.28 -4.37
C THR A 215 4.93 -13.94 -4.94
N ILE A 216 3.78 -13.79 -4.27
CA ILE A 216 2.51 -14.36 -4.77
C ILE A 216 2.18 -13.80 -6.15
N TRP A 217 2.29 -12.49 -6.34
CA TRP A 217 2.01 -11.86 -7.63
C TRP A 217 2.95 -12.33 -8.75
N ALA A 218 4.26 -12.40 -8.47
CA ALA A 218 5.25 -12.91 -9.42
C ALA A 218 5.00 -14.37 -9.79
N GLN A 219 4.70 -15.21 -8.79
CA GLN A 219 4.36 -16.61 -9.01
C GLN A 219 3.08 -16.79 -9.83
N MET A 220 2.03 -16.02 -9.55
CA MET A 220 0.79 -16.04 -10.34
C MET A 220 1.02 -15.57 -11.77
N LYS A 221 1.82 -14.52 -11.97
CA LYS A 221 2.16 -14.02 -13.31
C LYS A 221 2.88 -15.06 -14.15
N GLY A 222 3.84 -15.79 -13.56
CA GLY A 222 4.56 -16.86 -14.26
C GLY A 222 3.70 -18.04 -14.69
N LEU A 223 2.47 -18.18 -14.17
CA LEU A 223 1.53 -19.19 -14.66
C LEU A 223 0.85 -18.80 -15.99
N CYS A 224 0.85 -17.52 -16.33
CA CYS A 224 0.13 -16.97 -17.49
C CYS A 224 1.03 -16.72 -18.71
N GLU A 225 2.32 -17.07 -18.64
CA GLU A 225 3.30 -16.82 -19.72
C GLU A 225 3.39 -17.98 -20.74
N PHE A 226 2.38 -18.85 -20.82
CA PHE A 226 2.32 -19.99 -21.73
C PHE A 226 0.96 -20.12 -22.42
#